data_AF-A0A7V9E340-F1
#
_entry.id   AF-A0A7V9E340-F1
#
_cell.length_a   1.000
_cell.length_b   1.000
_cell.length_c   1.000
_cell.angle_alpha   90.00
_cell.angle_beta   90.00
_cell.angle_gamma   90.00
#
_symmetry.space_group_name_H-M   'P 1'
#
loop_
_entity.id
_entity.type
_entity.pdbx_description
1 polymer ?
#
loop_
_entity_poly.entity_id
_entity_poly.type
_entity_poly.pdbx_seq_one_letter_code
_entity_poly.pdbx_strand_id
1 'polypeptide(L)'
;MFEHAISADREIIDRLREAERQIAVLHAEQLDMITEMYRRARDWISAPADTPGLVDAAEVAAAEIGVALRIARRSAVDRLGLAVHVLQGLPATAAALRSGEVSLAKARIIADATADLTDQHTAEVEARVLPRAGRQTPAGLGVSVARAVLA
;
A
#
# COMPACT_ATOMS: atom_id res chain seq x y z
N MET A 1 -19.77 -11.06 -37.51
CA MET A 1 -19.98 -11.75 -36.22
C MET A 1 -18.70 -11.78 -35.39
N PHE A 2 -17.57 -12.27 -35.92
CA PHE A 2 -16.27 -12.27 -35.22
C PHE A 2 -15.71 -10.87 -34.87
N GLU A 3 -15.85 -9.89 -35.76
CA GLU A 3 -15.33 -8.52 -35.54
C GLU A 3 -16.07 -7.77 -34.42
N HIS A 4 -17.37 -8.04 -34.26
CA HIS A 4 -18.18 -7.48 -33.17
C HIS A 4 -17.84 -8.12 -31.81
N ALA A 5 -17.54 -9.42 -31.79
CA ALA A 5 -17.08 -10.13 -30.59
C ALA A 5 -15.70 -9.65 -30.12
N ILE A 6 -14.73 -9.50 -31.03
CA ILE A 6 -13.40 -8.95 -30.72
C ILE A 6 -13.49 -7.50 -30.20
N SER A 7 -14.41 -6.71 -30.74
CA SER A 7 -14.67 -5.34 -30.28
C SER A 7 -15.29 -5.30 -28.87
N ALA A 8 -16.23 -6.20 -28.57
CA ALA A 8 -16.86 -6.29 -27.25
C ALA A 8 -15.88 -6.75 -26.16
N ASP A 9 -15.03 -7.75 -26.47
CA ASP A 9 -13.97 -8.19 -25.54
C ASP A 9 -12.98 -7.07 -25.23
N ARG A 10 -12.64 -6.24 -26.24
CA ARG A 10 -11.76 -5.09 -26.04
C ARG A 10 -12.37 -4.06 -25.10
N GLU A 11 -13.64 -3.73 -25.25
CA GLU A 11 -14.34 -2.80 -24.36
C GLU A 11 -14.35 -3.31 -22.91
N ILE A 12 -14.65 -4.60 -22.72
CA ILE A 12 -14.63 -5.24 -21.39
C ILE A 12 -13.21 -5.20 -20.79
N ILE A 13 -12.18 -5.51 -21.58
CA ILE A 13 -10.78 -5.47 -21.14
C ILE A 13 -10.37 -4.05 -20.73
N ASP A 14 -10.75 -3.04 -21.50
CA ASP A 14 -10.41 -1.65 -21.19
C ASP A 14 -11.17 -1.17 -19.93
N ARG A 15 -12.44 -1.57 -19.77
CA ARG A 15 -13.22 -1.30 -18.55
C ARG A 15 -12.63 -1.99 -17.32
N LEU A 16 -12.16 -3.23 -17.48
CA LEU A 16 -11.49 -4.01 -16.43
C LEU A 16 -10.19 -3.32 -15.99
N ARG A 17 -9.36 -2.87 -16.93
CA ARG A 17 -8.12 -2.13 -16.63
C ARG A 17 -8.39 -0.83 -15.88
N GLU A 18 -9.42 -0.08 -16.28
CA GLU A 18 -9.81 1.13 -15.57
C GLU A 18 -10.34 0.84 -14.17
N ALA A 19 -11.10 -0.24 -13.99
CA ALA A 19 -11.55 -0.67 -12.67
C ALA A 19 -10.37 -1.02 -11.75
N GLU A 20 -9.37 -1.75 -12.26
CA GLU A 20 -8.13 -2.04 -11.51
C GLU A 20 -7.39 -0.76 -11.10
N ARG A 21 -7.30 0.22 -12.00
CA ARG A 21 -6.70 1.53 -11.70
C ARG A 21 -7.47 2.25 -10.59
N GLN A 22 -8.80 2.26 -10.65
CA GLN A 22 -9.66 2.86 -9.61
C GLN A 22 -9.54 2.14 -8.27
N ILE A 23 -9.46 0.80 -8.27
CA ILE A 23 -9.24 0.00 -7.06
C ILE A 23 -7.89 0.37 -6.42
N ALA A 24 -6.83 0.53 -7.22
CA ALA A 24 -5.53 0.95 -6.72
C ALA A 24 -5.58 2.34 -6.07
N VAL A 25 -6.26 3.30 -6.70
CA VAL A 25 -6.46 4.65 -6.13
C VAL A 25 -7.24 4.59 -4.81
N LEU A 26 -8.35 3.86 -4.76
CA LEU A 26 -9.15 3.69 -3.54
C LEU A 26 -8.39 2.97 -2.43
N HIS A 27 -7.49 2.05 -2.77
CA HIS A 27 -6.58 1.46 -1.81
C HIS A 27 -5.61 2.50 -1.24
N ALA A 28 -5.07 3.39 -2.07
CA ALA A 28 -4.23 4.49 -1.60
C ALA A 28 -4.99 5.38 -0.61
N GLU A 29 -6.21 5.77 -0.95
CA GLU A 29 -7.08 6.56 -0.07
C GLU A 29 -7.36 5.85 1.26
N GLN A 30 -7.61 4.53 1.22
CA GLN A 30 -7.79 3.74 2.45
C GLN A 30 -6.53 3.74 3.32
N LEU A 31 -5.33 3.61 2.73
CA LEU A 31 -4.08 3.70 3.48
C LEU A 31 -3.90 5.10 4.09
N ASP A 32 -4.25 6.16 3.36
CA ASP A 32 -4.17 7.54 3.88
C ASP A 32 -5.09 7.72 5.10
N MET A 33 -6.33 7.20 5.04
CA MET A 33 -7.26 7.21 6.17
C MET A 33 -6.72 6.44 7.39
N ILE A 34 -6.12 5.26 7.16
CA ILE A 34 -5.53 4.44 8.22
C ILE A 34 -4.34 5.17 8.88
N THR A 35 -3.47 5.82 8.09
CA THR A 35 -2.35 6.60 8.60
C THR A 35 -2.83 7.82 9.40
N GLU A 36 -3.91 8.46 8.97
CA GLU A 36 -4.53 9.56 9.72
C GLU A 36 -5.11 9.09 11.06
N MET A 37 -5.77 7.92 11.12
CA MET A 37 -6.21 7.32 12.39
C MET A 37 -5.04 7.10 13.34
N TYR A 38 -3.93 6.55 12.84
CA TYR A 38 -2.72 6.37 13.64
C TYR A 38 -2.13 7.69 14.13
N ARG A 39 -2.06 8.71 13.27
CA ARG A 39 -1.59 10.04 13.65
C ARG A 39 -2.43 10.63 14.78
N ARG A 40 -3.77 10.55 14.68
CA ARG A 40 -4.68 11.02 15.75
C ARG A 40 -4.53 10.25 17.05
N ALA A 41 -4.37 8.92 16.98
CA ALA A 41 -4.13 8.10 18.16
C ALA A 41 -2.81 8.51 18.85
N ARG A 42 -1.75 8.75 18.08
CA ARG A 42 -0.47 9.27 18.61
C ARG A 42 -0.63 10.62 19.28
N ASP A 43 -1.32 11.56 18.64
CA ASP A 43 -1.54 12.90 19.21
C ASP A 43 -2.33 12.83 20.52
N TRP A 44 -3.37 11.97 20.58
CA TRP A 44 -4.20 11.78 21.77
C TRP A 44 -3.41 11.19 22.94
N ILE A 45 -2.57 10.18 22.68
CA ILE A 45 -1.70 9.55 23.70
C ILE A 45 -0.56 10.48 24.13
N SER A 46 -0.06 11.35 23.23
CA SER A 46 1.03 12.28 23.53
C SER A 46 0.58 13.55 24.25
N ALA A 47 -0.73 13.81 24.34
CA ALA A 47 -1.27 14.91 25.14
C ALA A 47 -0.95 14.69 26.63
N PRO A 48 -0.62 15.75 27.39
CA PRO A 48 -0.31 15.61 28.82
C PRO A 48 -1.54 15.03 29.55
N ALA A 49 -1.45 13.75 29.91
CA ALA A 49 -2.47 13.04 30.68
C ALA A 49 -1.99 12.82 32.11
N ASP A 50 -2.92 12.92 33.08
CA ASP A 50 -2.72 12.45 34.47
C ASP A 50 -2.62 10.92 34.58
N THR A 51 -2.56 10.21 33.44
CA THR A 51 -2.56 8.75 33.34
C THR A 51 -1.26 8.29 32.68
N PRO A 52 -0.46 7.41 33.31
CA PRO A 52 0.74 6.87 32.69
C PRO A 52 0.41 6.21 31.35
N GLY A 53 1.23 6.50 30.33
CA GLY A 53 1.09 5.99 28.95
C GLY A 53 1.23 4.48 28.86
N LEU A 54 0.13 3.75 29.09
CA LEU A 54 0.08 2.30 29.05
C LEU A 54 -0.33 1.71 27.69
N VAL A 55 -0.80 2.53 26.75
CA VAL A 55 -1.41 2.04 25.50
C VAL A 55 -0.63 2.55 24.29
N ASP A 56 -0.21 1.63 23.41
CA ASP A 56 0.44 1.95 22.14
C ASP A 56 -0.57 2.53 21.14
N ALA A 57 -0.23 3.66 20.52
CA ALA A 57 -1.04 4.30 19.49
C ALA A 57 -1.36 3.36 18.31
N ALA A 58 -0.44 2.45 17.99
CA ALA A 58 -0.69 1.47 16.94
C ALA A 58 -1.77 0.46 17.36
N GLU A 59 -1.81 0.07 18.64
CA GLU A 59 -2.85 -0.82 19.16
C GLU A 59 -4.21 -0.13 19.21
N VAL A 60 -4.27 1.14 19.60
CA VAL A 60 -5.52 1.93 19.58
C VAL A 60 -6.06 2.02 18.15
N ALA A 61 -5.22 2.46 17.20
CA ALA A 61 -5.64 2.59 15.80
C ALA A 61 -6.06 1.24 15.20
N ALA A 62 -5.31 0.16 15.45
CA ALA A 62 -5.66 -1.18 14.96
C ALA A 62 -6.98 -1.69 15.57
N ALA A 63 -7.28 -1.39 16.83
CA ALA A 63 -8.56 -1.75 17.45
C ALA A 63 -9.74 -1.03 16.77
N GLU A 64 -9.62 0.29 16.55
CA GLU A 64 -10.66 1.07 15.86
C GLU A 64 -10.87 0.59 14.42
N ILE A 65 -9.80 0.32 13.68
CA ILE A 65 -9.86 -0.25 12.32
C ILE A 65 -10.56 -1.61 12.34
N GLY A 66 -10.23 -2.46 13.30
CA GLY A 66 -10.83 -3.79 13.47
C GLY A 66 -12.35 -3.71 13.66
N VAL A 67 -12.80 -2.79 14.53
CA VAL A 67 -14.23 -2.54 14.78
C VAL A 67 -14.92 -1.96 13.54
N ALA A 68 -14.35 -0.92 12.94
CA ALA A 68 -14.96 -0.23 11.80
C ALA A 68 -15.11 -1.13 10.57
N LEU A 69 -14.11 -2.00 10.31
CA LEU A 69 -14.09 -2.87 9.13
C LEU A 69 -14.57 -4.30 9.42
N ARG A 70 -14.89 -4.63 10.68
CA ARG A 70 -15.29 -5.97 11.14
C ARG A 70 -14.28 -7.05 10.75
N ILE A 71 -13.01 -6.80 11.02
CA ILE A 71 -11.90 -7.71 10.72
C ILE A 71 -11.18 -8.15 11.99
N ALA A 72 -10.46 -9.27 11.91
CA ALA A 72 -9.65 -9.77 13.02
C ALA A 72 -8.56 -8.76 13.41
N ARG A 73 -8.19 -8.73 14.70
CA ARG A 73 -7.12 -7.88 15.24
C ARG A 73 -5.84 -7.97 14.40
N ARG A 74 -5.42 -9.18 14.05
CA ARG A 74 -4.22 -9.40 13.22
C ARG A 74 -4.33 -8.72 11.86
N SER A 75 -5.47 -8.84 11.18
CA SER A 75 -5.72 -8.18 9.90
C SER A 75 -5.68 -6.66 10.00
N ALA A 76 -6.18 -6.09 11.09
CA ALA A 76 -6.12 -4.64 11.32
C ALA A 76 -4.68 -4.16 11.55
N VAL A 77 -3.90 -4.88 12.36
CA VAL A 77 -2.46 -4.61 12.57
C VAL A 77 -1.70 -4.68 11.25
N ASP A 78 -1.93 -5.71 10.43
CA ASP A 78 -1.23 -5.87 9.15
C ASP A 78 -1.60 -4.77 8.12
N ARG A 79 -2.83 -4.23 8.19
CA ARG A 79 -3.26 -3.09 7.37
C ARG A 79 -2.64 -1.79 7.84
N LEU A 80 -2.59 -1.57 9.16
CA LEU A 80 -1.94 -0.41 9.75
C LEU A 80 -0.45 -0.37 9.43
N GLY A 81 0.25 -1.50 9.65
CA GLY A 81 1.67 -1.62 9.34
C GLY A 81 1.97 -1.32 7.87
N LEU A 82 1.14 -1.80 6.94
CA LEU A 82 1.29 -1.48 5.52
C LEU A 82 1.07 0.00 5.22
N ALA A 83 0.01 0.59 5.76
CA ALA A 83 -0.32 1.98 5.51
C ALA A 83 0.84 2.89 5.93
N VAL A 84 1.36 2.68 7.14
CA VAL A 84 2.50 3.43 7.68
C VAL A 84 3.74 3.18 6.81
N HIS A 85 4.08 1.93 6.52
CA HIS A 85 5.29 1.62 5.79
C HIS A 85 5.27 2.15 4.35
N VAL A 86 4.17 1.98 3.61
CA VAL A 86 4.05 2.48 2.23
C VAL A 86 4.01 3.99 2.19
N LEU A 87 3.21 4.65 3.04
CA LEU A 87 2.99 6.09 2.92
C LEU A 87 4.13 6.92 3.52
N GLN A 88 4.88 6.38 4.48
CA GLN A 88 5.98 7.10 5.13
C GLN A 88 7.37 6.63 4.66
N GLY A 89 7.53 5.34 4.34
CA GLY A 89 8.83 4.76 3.95
C GLY A 89 9.04 4.61 2.44
N LEU A 90 7.98 4.67 1.63
CA LEU A 90 8.02 4.37 0.19
C LEU A 90 7.31 5.45 -0.64
N PRO A 91 7.80 6.69 -0.62
CA PRO A 91 7.10 7.83 -1.22
C PRO A 91 6.84 7.65 -2.73
N ALA A 92 7.74 7.01 -3.48
CA ALA A 92 7.55 6.80 -4.90
C ALA A 92 6.52 5.68 -5.19
N THR A 93 6.52 4.62 -4.39
CA THR A 93 5.53 3.53 -4.45
C THR A 93 4.15 4.03 -4.05
N ALA A 94 4.05 4.86 -3.02
CA ALA A 94 2.82 5.52 -2.62
C ALA A 94 2.27 6.42 -3.73
N ALA A 95 3.14 7.18 -4.42
CA ALA A 95 2.74 7.97 -5.58
C ALA A 95 2.23 7.10 -6.74
N ALA A 96 2.90 5.99 -7.03
CA ALA A 96 2.47 5.04 -8.06
C ALA A 96 1.13 4.35 -7.71
N LEU A 97 0.87 4.09 -6.43
CA LEU A 97 -0.42 3.56 -5.97
C LEU A 97 -1.53 4.61 -6.12
N ARG A 98 -1.26 5.86 -5.72
CA ARG A 98 -2.20 6.99 -5.85
C ARG A 98 -2.54 7.35 -7.31
N SER A 99 -1.64 7.10 -8.25
CA SER A 99 -1.93 7.26 -9.69
C SER A 99 -2.66 6.06 -10.31
N GLY A 100 -2.70 4.94 -9.58
CA GLY A 100 -3.19 3.65 -10.05
C GLY A 100 -2.23 2.93 -11.02
N GLU A 101 -0.96 3.35 -11.08
CA GLU A 101 0.06 2.69 -11.89
C GLU A 101 0.45 1.32 -11.32
N VAL A 102 0.45 1.17 -9.99
CA VAL A 102 0.67 -0.11 -9.31
C VAL A 102 -0.53 -0.46 -8.43
N SER A 103 -0.87 -1.75 -8.36
CA SER A 103 -1.89 -2.25 -7.44
C SER A 103 -1.35 -2.38 -6.01
N LEU A 104 -2.24 -2.51 -5.03
CA LEU A 104 -1.87 -2.75 -3.63
C LEU A 104 -0.96 -3.99 -3.46
N ALA A 105 -1.22 -5.05 -4.23
CA ALA A 105 -0.40 -6.26 -4.21
C ALA A 105 1.05 -5.99 -4.66
N LYS A 106 1.24 -5.12 -5.67
CA LYS A 106 2.58 -4.72 -6.13
C LYS A 106 3.27 -3.79 -5.13
N ALA A 107 2.54 -2.86 -4.53
CA ALA A 107 3.06 -2.00 -3.47
C ALA A 107 3.52 -2.84 -2.26
N ARG A 108 2.74 -3.86 -1.86
CA ARG A 108 3.10 -4.81 -0.80
C ARG A 108 4.41 -5.55 -1.10
N ILE A 109 4.62 -5.99 -2.35
CA ILE A 109 5.86 -6.69 -2.73
C ILE A 109 7.09 -5.79 -2.55
N ILE A 110 6.99 -4.52 -2.94
CA ILE A 110 8.07 -3.55 -2.75
C ILE A 110 8.28 -3.31 -1.25
N ALA A 111 7.19 -3.12 -0.50
CA ALA A 111 7.22 -2.89 0.93
C ALA A 111 7.88 -4.03 1.71
N ASP A 112 7.41 -5.25 1.53
CA ASP A 112 7.94 -6.41 2.26
C ASP A 112 9.43 -6.66 1.94
N ALA A 113 9.88 -6.35 0.72
CA ALA A 113 11.27 -6.54 0.32
C ALA A 113 12.22 -5.41 0.77
N THR A 114 11.67 -4.25 1.16
CA THR A 114 12.44 -3.08 1.58
C THR A 114 12.35 -2.80 3.08
N ALA A 115 11.60 -3.62 3.83
CA ALA A 115 11.31 -3.42 5.25
C ALA A 115 12.56 -3.25 6.15
N ASP A 116 13.66 -3.93 5.81
CA ASP A 116 14.91 -3.91 6.59
C ASP A 116 16.02 -3.06 5.93
N LEU A 117 15.71 -2.30 4.87
CA LEU A 117 16.69 -1.48 4.16
C LEU A 117 16.77 -0.07 4.75
N THR A 118 17.89 0.61 4.50
CA THR A 118 18.03 2.03 4.81
C THR A 118 17.20 2.87 3.84
N ASP A 119 16.78 4.07 4.25
CA ASP A 119 16.02 4.99 3.39
C ASP A 119 16.69 5.23 2.03
N GLN A 120 18.03 5.35 2.03
CA GLN A 120 18.80 5.52 0.79
C GLN A 120 18.67 4.30 -0.13
N HIS A 121 18.88 3.09 0.40
CA HIS A 121 18.82 1.87 -0.40
C HIS A 121 17.37 1.58 -0.86
N THR A 122 16.39 1.87 -0.02
CA THR A 122 14.97 1.84 -0.38
C THR A 122 14.67 2.75 -1.58
N ALA A 123 15.15 3.99 -1.57
CA ALA A 123 14.95 4.93 -2.68
C ALA A 123 15.61 4.43 -3.99
N GLU A 124 16.79 3.81 -3.90
CA GLU A 124 17.48 3.20 -5.04
C GLU A 124 16.67 2.02 -5.62
N VAL A 125 16.08 1.18 -4.76
CA VAL A 125 15.18 0.09 -5.16
C VAL A 125 13.94 0.65 -5.86
N GLU A 126 13.26 1.64 -5.27
CA GLU A 126 12.07 2.28 -5.85
C GLU A 126 12.36 2.82 -7.26
N ALA A 127 13.44 3.59 -7.39
CA ALA A 127 13.86 4.18 -8.66
C ALA A 127 14.14 3.12 -9.74
N ARG A 128 14.65 1.96 -9.34
CA ARG A 128 14.99 0.87 -10.27
C ARG A 128 13.78 0.07 -10.74
N VAL A 129 12.80 -0.17 -9.87
CA VAL A 129 11.69 -1.09 -10.14
C VAL A 129 10.43 -0.41 -10.68
N LEU A 130 10.11 0.80 -10.18
CA LEU A 130 8.85 1.47 -10.52
C LEU A 130 8.67 1.76 -12.02
N PRO A 131 9.69 2.14 -12.81
CA PRO A 131 9.52 2.41 -14.24
C PRO A 131 8.95 1.25 -15.07
N ARG A 132 9.00 0.01 -14.55
CA ARG A 132 8.42 -1.18 -15.20
C ARG A 132 7.32 -1.84 -14.38
N ALA A 133 7.13 -1.45 -13.12
CA ALA A 133 6.24 -2.13 -12.18
C ALA A 133 4.79 -2.24 -12.68
N GLY A 134 4.25 -1.18 -13.30
CA GLY A 134 2.89 -1.18 -13.85
C GLY A 134 2.67 -2.26 -14.92
N ARG A 135 3.70 -2.59 -15.70
CA ARG A 135 3.63 -3.57 -16.81
C ARG A 135 3.97 -5.01 -16.43
N GLN A 136 4.46 -5.23 -15.20
CA GLN A 136 4.86 -6.55 -14.73
C GLN A 136 3.70 -7.29 -14.05
N THR A 137 3.73 -8.61 -14.06
CA THR A 137 2.95 -9.41 -13.12
C THR A 137 3.51 -9.25 -11.71
N PRO A 138 2.74 -9.52 -10.64
CA PRO A 138 3.25 -9.49 -9.27
C PRO A 138 4.51 -10.37 -9.09
N ALA A 139 4.52 -11.59 -9.63
CA ALA A 139 5.69 -12.47 -9.57
C ALA A 139 6.91 -11.88 -10.31
N GLY A 140 6.70 -11.30 -11.49
CA GLY A 140 7.78 -10.64 -12.25
C GLY A 140 8.35 -9.44 -11.53
N LEU A 141 7.50 -8.64 -10.88
CA LEU A 141 7.93 -7.54 -10.01
C LEU A 141 8.75 -8.06 -8.83
N GLY A 142 8.31 -9.13 -8.17
CA GLY A 142 9.06 -9.75 -7.07
C GLY A 142 10.49 -10.13 -7.46
N VAL A 143 10.68 -10.71 -8.65
CA VAL A 143 12.02 -11.02 -9.18
C VAL A 143 12.83 -9.74 -9.44
N SER A 144 12.21 -8.70 -9.99
CA SER A 144 12.88 -7.41 -10.23
C SER A 144 13.29 -6.72 -8.94
N VAL A 145 12.45 -6.75 -7.92
CA VAL A 145 12.72 -6.18 -6.59
C VAL A 145 13.84 -6.96 -5.90
N ALA A 146 13.78 -8.30 -5.86
CA ALA A 146 14.85 -9.10 -5.27
C ALA A 146 16.22 -8.83 -5.89
N ARG A 147 16.29 -8.57 -7.21
CA ARG A 147 17.54 -8.17 -7.88
C ARG A 147 17.97 -6.75 -7.54
N ALA A 148 17.02 -5.84 -7.33
CA ALA A 148 17.31 -4.46 -6.99
C ALA A 148 17.88 -4.34 -5.57
N VAL A 149 17.35 -5.13 -4.62
CA VAL A 149 17.80 -5.19 -3.22
C VAL A 149 19.23 -5.75 -3.05
N LEU A 150 19.71 -6.53 -4.01
CA LEU A 150 21.04 -7.14 -3.98
C LEU A 150 22.10 -6.36 -4.78
N ALA A 151 21.69 -5.30 -5.47
CA ALA A 151 22.55 -4.53 -6.38
C ALA A 151 23.32 -3.44 -5.62
#